data_AF-A0A6N7FQF2-F1
#
_entry.id   AF-A0A6N7FQF2-F1
#
_cell.length_a   1.000
_cell.length_b   1.000
_cell.length_c   1.000
_cell.angle_alpha   90.00
_cell.angle_beta   90.00
_cell.angle_gamma   90.00
#
_symmetry.space_group_name_H-M   'P 1'
#
loop_
_entity.id
_entity.type
_entity.pdbx_description
1 polymer ?
#
loop_
_entity_poly.entity_id
_entity_poly.type
_entity_poly.pdbx_seq_one_letter_code
_entity_poly.pdbx_strand_id
1 'polypeptide(L)'
;MGYDDERRARRVPDRGRGGPAAQGVDDDRVPAHPLRRAGRGAHRQVLPGAPRRLRHVRGRALHRGRLTPARPRRVRFDTISFLSDYGTADEFVGVVKSVVRAIAPEVAVIDLTHEVAPHDVRAGGLALARAAQYLCPGVVLAVVDPGVGTDRRAVAVEVGEGQSVLVGPDNGLLAPAVAMCGGASRAVELANPEYQLAAPGPTFAGRDIFAPAAAQLCLGVPLEAFGAEIDLGTLRPGMVPLTRLEAGRLEAEVLWVDRFGNAQLNVDPDELAGWDDHVDVVASGRSRVARRVRTYSDASVGELGLLVDSYGLMSLALDRASVADHLGLAPGDPVSLAPIEEGGAPAGADTPVTLRPGPPEHPGSDR
;
A
#
# COMPACT_ATOMS: atom_id res chain seq x y z
N MET A 1 14.02 5.53 -53.69
CA MET A 1 15.13 5.36 -54.66
C MET A 1 15.81 6.71 -54.79
N GLY A 2 17.11 6.81 -54.45
CA GLY A 2 18.01 7.98 -54.61
C GLY A 2 17.74 9.14 -53.63
N TYR A 3 18.41 9.30 -52.48
CA TYR A 3 19.81 9.75 -52.27
C TYR A 3 20.15 11.06 -53.00
N ASP A 4 20.33 12.15 -52.23
CA ASP A 4 21.56 12.93 -52.30
C ASP A 4 21.82 13.65 -50.96
N ASP A 5 23.07 13.46 -50.51
CA ASP A 5 23.70 13.83 -49.25
C ASP A 5 24.81 14.81 -49.61
N GLU A 6 24.88 16.00 -48.97
CA GLU A 6 26.17 16.69 -48.83
C GLU A 6 26.18 17.74 -47.69
N ARG A 7 26.74 17.30 -46.55
CA ARG A 7 27.79 17.95 -45.74
C ARG A 7 27.82 19.48 -45.59
N ARG A 8 27.73 19.94 -44.35
CA ARG A 8 28.65 20.97 -43.82
C ARG A 8 28.96 20.80 -42.33
N ALA A 9 30.23 20.51 -42.05
CA ALA A 9 30.83 20.40 -40.72
C ALA A 9 31.31 21.76 -40.18
N ARG A 10 31.10 22.03 -38.87
CA ARG A 10 31.92 22.94 -38.03
C ARG A 10 31.89 22.44 -36.57
N ARG A 11 32.95 21.75 -36.13
CA ARG A 11 34.03 22.21 -35.23
C ARG A 11 33.64 22.33 -33.75
N VAL A 12 34.04 21.29 -33.01
CA VAL A 12 34.23 21.22 -31.56
C VAL A 12 35.51 21.95 -31.17
N PRO A 13 35.58 22.68 -30.04
CA PRO A 13 36.83 23.03 -29.38
C PRO A 13 37.11 22.11 -28.19
N ASP A 14 38.22 21.38 -28.28
CA ASP A 14 38.91 20.71 -27.17
C ASP A 14 40.18 21.52 -26.84
N ARG A 15 40.28 22.04 -25.61
CA ARG A 15 41.49 22.42 -24.84
C ARG A 15 41.02 22.68 -23.40
N GLY A 16 41.62 22.22 -22.32
CA GLY A 16 42.84 21.44 -22.10
C GLY A 16 43.02 21.26 -20.59
N ARG A 17 43.67 20.17 -20.20
CA ARG A 17 44.07 19.84 -18.82
C ARG A 17 45.28 20.68 -18.39
N GLY A 18 45.35 21.02 -17.09
CA GLY A 18 46.63 21.24 -16.39
C GLY A 18 46.60 22.29 -15.26
N GLY A 19 46.60 21.85 -14.00
CA GLY A 19 46.87 22.68 -12.81
C GLY A 19 46.63 21.92 -11.49
N PRO A 20 47.40 22.15 -10.41
CA PRO A 20 48.00 21.07 -9.63
C PRO A 20 47.34 20.75 -8.27
N ALA A 21 47.83 19.64 -7.70
CA ALA A 21 47.59 19.02 -6.40
C ALA A 21 47.20 19.95 -5.24
N ALA A 22 46.11 19.59 -4.55
CA ALA A 22 45.77 20.10 -3.23
C ALA A 22 46.04 19.02 -2.17
N GLN A 23 46.72 19.46 -1.11
CA GLN A 23 47.20 18.70 0.02
C GLN A 23 46.07 18.11 0.87
N GLY A 24 46.35 16.93 1.45
CA GLY A 24 45.51 16.33 2.48
C GLY A 24 45.45 17.22 3.72
N VAL A 25 44.24 17.36 4.26
CA VAL A 25 43.99 17.83 5.61
C VAL A 25 43.15 16.77 6.29
N ASP A 26 43.82 16.10 7.22
CA ASP A 26 43.28 15.28 8.28
C ASP A 26 42.62 16.23 9.29
N ASP A 27 41.35 16.02 9.63
CA ASP A 27 40.76 16.65 10.81
C ASP A 27 39.62 15.80 11.38
N ASP A 28 40.01 15.01 12.38
CA ASP A 28 39.16 14.58 13.49
C ASP A 28 38.36 15.75 14.06
N ARG A 29 37.06 15.55 14.31
CA ARG A 29 36.33 15.99 15.53
C ARG A 29 34.83 15.71 15.43
N VAL A 30 34.43 14.57 15.99
CA VAL A 30 33.05 14.31 16.41
C VAL A 30 32.87 14.87 17.85
N PRO A 31 31.87 15.72 18.15
CA PRO A 31 31.64 16.19 19.51
C PRO A 31 30.99 15.11 20.38
N ALA A 32 31.66 14.73 21.47
CA ALA A 32 31.13 13.89 22.53
C ALA A 32 30.14 14.68 23.42
N HIS A 33 28.92 14.15 23.59
CA HIS A 33 27.94 14.65 24.56
C HIS A 33 28.26 14.11 25.99
N PRO A 34 28.02 14.88 27.07
CA PRO A 34 28.67 14.67 28.35
C PRO A 34 27.98 13.62 29.26
N LEU A 35 28.83 12.88 29.96
CA LEU A 35 28.56 11.89 30.99
C LEU A 35 27.71 12.47 32.16
N ARG A 36 26.55 11.85 32.42
CA ARG A 36 25.79 12.03 33.66
C ARG A 36 26.38 11.18 34.79
N ARG A 37 26.52 11.82 35.95
CA ARG A 37 27.06 11.31 37.22
C ARG A 37 26.35 10.04 37.71
N ALA A 38 27.13 9.03 38.08
CA ALA A 38 26.68 7.84 38.79
C ALA A 38 26.41 8.14 40.27
N GLY A 39 25.16 7.93 40.71
CA GLY A 39 24.78 7.85 42.12
C GLY A 39 25.04 6.44 42.65
N ARG A 40 25.72 6.36 43.79
CA ARG A 40 26.00 5.11 44.53
C ARG A 40 24.72 4.56 45.15
N GLY A 41 24.28 3.39 44.70
CA GLY A 41 23.26 2.56 45.35
C GLY A 41 23.80 1.14 45.54
N ALA A 42 23.75 0.64 46.77
CA ALA A 42 24.36 -0.63 47.19
C ALA A 42 23.68 -1.84 46.52
N HIS A 43 24.41 -2.54 45.65
CA HIS A 43 24.02 -3.86 45.16
C HIS A 43 24.46 -4.94 46.16
N ARG A 44 23.49 -5.55 46.83
CA ARG A 44 23.65 -6.79 47.58
C ARG A 44 23.85 -7.92 46.56
N GLN A 45 25.05 -8.48 46.49
CA GLN A 45 25.34 -9.65 45.66
C GLN A 45 24.51 -10.84 46.15
N VAL A 46 23.63 -11.36 45.28
CA VAL A 46 23.01 -12.67 45.45
C VAL A 46 23.86 -13.66 44.66
N LEU A 47 24.55 -14.55 45.37
CA LEU A 47 25.27 -15.68 44.78
C LEU A 47 24.27 -16.63 44.11
N PRO A 48 24.50 -17.09 42.87
CA PRO A 48 23.63 -18.09 42.26
C PRO A 48 23.82 -19.44 42.97
N GLY A 49 22.71 -19.95 43.53
CA GLY A 49 22.64 -21.28 44.11
C GLY A 49 22.85 -22.39 43.08
N ALA A 50 23.30 -23.54 43.58
CA ALA A 50 23.66 -24.76 42.86
C ALA A 50 22.71 -25.15 41.69
N PRO A 51 23.23 -25.81 40.63
CA PRO A 51 22.46 -26.09 39.42
C PRO A 51 21.30 -27.04 39.72
N ARG A 52 20.08 -26.52 39.61
CA ARG A 52 18.88 -27.36 39.57
C ARG A 52 18.93 -28.20 38.30
N ARG A 53 18.85 -29.52 38.46
CA ARG A 53 18.76 -30.50 37.37
C ARG A 53 17.64 -30.06 36.40
N LEU A 54 18.04 -29.64 35.21
CA LEU A 54 17.13 -29.45 34.08
C LEU A 54 16.45 -30.80 33.81
N ARG A 55 15.14 -30.88 34.07
CA ARG A 55 14.33 -31.98 33.58
C ARG A 55 14.38 -31.90 32.05
N HIS A 56 15.01 -32.90 31.44
CA HIS A 56 14.92 -33.15 30.00
C HIS A 56 13.44 -33.28 29.61
N VAL A 57 12.87 -32.23 29.03
CA VAL A 57 11.64 -32.37 28.26
C VAL A 57 12.06 -33.05 26.97
N ARG A 58 11.76 -34.34 26.84
CA ARG A 58 11.91 -35.06 25.57
C ARG A 58 10.98 -34.41 24.55
N GLY A 59 11.50 -33.52 23.71
CA GLY A 59 10.83 -33.09 22.50
C GLY A 59 10.59 -34.32 21.63
N ARG A 60 9.35 -34.79 21.57
CA ARG A 60 8.93 -35.71 20.51
C ARG A 60 8.84 -34.88 19.23
N ALA A 61 9.70 -35.17 18.26
CA ALA A 61 9.49 -34.75 16.90
C ALA A 61 8.13 -35.31 16.44
N LEU A 62 7.12 -34.45 16.32
CA LEU A 62 5.88 -34.74 15.61
C LEU A 62 6.21 -34.63 14.12
N HIS A 63 6.17 -35.77 13.43
CA HIS A 63 6.36 -36.02 11.98
C HIS A 63 7.51 -36.99 11.69
N ARG A 64 7.24 -38.28 11.91
CA ARG A 64 7.86 -39.38 11.15
C ARG A 64 6.94 -39.76 9.99
N GLY A 65 6.89 -38.91 8.97
CA GLY A 65 6.36 -39.25 7.65
C GLY A 65 7.53 -39.41 6.68
N ARG A 66 7.67 -40.58 6.06
CA ARG A 66 8.67 -40.81 5.01
C ARG A 66 8.39 -39.87 3.84
N LEU A 67 9.29 -38.95 3.54
CA LEU A 67 9.29 -38.16 2.31
C LEU A 67 9.74 -39.06 1.15
N THR A 68 8.79 -39.78 0.54
CA THR A 68 8.94 -40.23 -0.85
C THR A 68 8.67 -39.04 -1.77
N PRO A 69 9.52 -38.77 -2.79
CA PRO A 69 9.24 -37.71 -3.76
C PRO A 69 8.00 -38.12 -4.56
N ALA A 70 6.87 -37.47 -4.27
CA ALA A 70 5.68 -37.60 -5.08
C ALA A 70 5.93 -36.93 -6.43
N ARG A 71 5.49 -37.57 -7.52
CA ARG A 71 5.40 -36.97 -8.86
C ARG A 71 4.64 -35.63 -8.77
N PRO A 72 4.93 -34.63 -9.63
CA PRO A 72 4.22 -33.35 -9.58
C PRO A 72 2.73 -33.60 -9.71
N ARG A 73 1.99 -33.32 -8.64
CA ARG A 73 0.52 -33.33 -8.66
C ARG A 73 0.13 -32.14 -9.50
N ARG A 74 -0.64 -32.36 -10.57
CA ARG A 74 -1.24 -31.27 -11.35
C ARG A 74 -2.04 -30.40 -10.38
N VAL A 75 -1.54 -29.21 -10.06
CA VAL A 75 -2.26 -28.21 -9.27
C VAL A 75 -3.37 -27.60 -10.12
N ARG A 76 -4.51 -27.28 -9.51
CA ARG A 76 -5.61 -26.52 -10.15
C ARG A 76 -5.19 -25.08 -10.39
N PHE A 77 -4.56 -24.48 -9.38
CA PHE A 77 -3.98 -23.15 -9.43
C PHE A 77 -2.53 -23.22 -8.98
N ASP A 78 -1.62 -22.54 -9.68
CA ASP A 78 -0.20 -22.51 -9.33
C ASP A 78 0.19 -21.28 -8.50
N THR A 79 -0.74 -20.36 -8.26
CA THR A 79 -0.48 -19.06 -7.65
C THR A 79 -1.48 -18.73 -6.55
N ILE A 80 -0.95 -18.23 -5.42
CA ILE A 80 -1.69 -17.50 -4.38
C ILE A 80 -1.20 -16.05 -4.37
N SER A 81 -2.09 -15.09 -4.62
CA SER A 81 -1.82 -13.67 -4.33
C SER A 81 -2.19 -13.37 -2.88
N PHE A 82 -1.32 -12.73 -2.11
CA PHE A 82 -1.50 -12.54 -0.67
C PHE A 82 -1.48 -11.07 -0.27
N LEU A 83 -2.54 -10.61 0.40
CA LEU A 83 -2.66 -9.27 0.98
C LEU A 83 -3.02 -9.35 2.47
N SER A 84 -2.43 -8.49 3.31
CA SER A 84 -2.85 -8.37 4.72
C SER A 84 -2.53 -7.03 5.37
N ASP A 85 -2.93 -6.85 6.62
CA ASP A 85 -2.53 -5.75 7.52
C ASP A 85 -1.50 -6.17 8.59
N TYR A 86 -0.90 -7.35 8.46
CA TYR A 86 0.08 -7.90 9.43
C TYR A 86 1.41 -7.15 9.50
N GLY A 87 1.73 -6.31 8.53
CA GLY A 87 3.07 -5.77 8.34
C GLY A 87 4.11 -6.83 7.96
N THR A 88 5.35 -6.37 7.80
CA THR A 88 6.51 -7.22 7.47
C THR A 88 7.59 -7.24 8.55
N ALA A 89 7.33 -6.60 9.70
CA ALA A 89 8.29 -6.52 10.81
C ALA A 89 8.37 -7.82 11.63
N ASP A 90 7.24 -8.51 11.78
CA ASP A 90 7.09 -9.72 12.59
C ASP A 90 6.86 -10.98 11.71
N GLU A 91 6.75 -12.16 12.33
CA GLU A 91 6.76 -13.45 11.62
C GLU A 91 5.46 -13.84 10.92
N PHE A 92 4.34 -13.12 11.13
CA PHE A 92 2.98 -13.54 10.74
C PHE A 92 2.89 -13.95 9.26
N VAL A 93 3.40 -13.12 8.35
CA VAL A 93 3.41 -13.38 6.90
C VAL A 93 4.25 -14.62 6.56
N GLY A 94 5.44 -14.73 7.16
CA GLY A 94 6.34 -15.88 6.96
C GLY A 94 5.70 -17.20 7.41
N VAL A 95 4.98 -17.18 8.52
CA VAL A 95 4.25 -18.34 9.05
C VAL A 95 3.13 -18.75 8.10
N VAL A 96 2.31 -17.80 7.61
CA VAL A 96 1.25 -18.09 6.62
C VAL A 96 1.83 -18.74 5.37
N LYS A 97 2.92 -18.19 4.82
CA LYS A 97 3.60 -18.78 3.66
C LYS A 97 4.17 -20.16 3.94
N SER A 98 4.70 -20.38 5.14
CA SER A 98 5.20 -21.70 5.53
C SER A 98 4.09 -22.75 5.60
N VAL A 99 2.89 -22.37 6.04
CA VAL A 99 1.71 -23.25 6.03
C VAL A 99 1.32 -23.58 4.60
N VAL A 100 1.20 -22.57 3.73
CA VAL A 100 0.91 -22.78 2.30
C VAL A 100 1.93 -23.73 1.68
N ARG A 101 3.23 -23.47 1.89
CA ARG A 101 4.32 -24.26 1.32
C ARG A 101 4.33 -25.71 1.80
N ALA A 102 3.94 -25.95 3.05
CA ALA A 102 3.86 -27.30 3.61
C ALA A 102 2.74 -28.14 2.96
N ILE A 103 1.63 -27.50 2.58
CA ILE A 103 0.46 -28.16 1.97
C ILE A 103 0.63 -28.25 0.45
N ALA A 104 0.98 -27.16 -0.20
CA ALA A 104 1.09 -27.04 -1.65
C ALA A 104 2.49 -26.53 -2.06
N PRO A 105 3.50 -27.43 -2.10
CA PRO A 105 4.91 -27.03 -2.25
C PRO A 105 5.28 -26.42 -3.62
N GLU A 106 4.45 -26.66 -4.64
CA GLU A 106 4.64 -26.16 -6.01
C GLU A 106 3.93 -24.82 -6.26
N VAL A 107 3.10 -24.35 -5.31
CA VAL A 107 2.35 -23.09 -5.46
C VAL A 107 3.25 -21.89 -5.13
N ALA A 108 3.27 -20.92 -6.04
CA ALA A 108 3.90 -19.63 -5.81
C ALA A 108 3.02 -18.74 -4.94
N VAL A 109 3.63 -18.03 -3.99
CA VAL A 109 2.94 -16.96 -3.24
C VAL A 109 3.48 -15.62 -3.69
N ILE A 110 2.60 -14.76 -4.21
CA ILE A 110 2.89 -13.40 -4.63
C ILE A 110 2.31 -12.46 -3.58
N ASP A 111 3.15 -11.71 -2.88
CA ASP A 111 2.64 -10.68 -1.97
C ASP A 111 2.21 -9.46 -2.76
N LEU A 112 0.97 -9.01 -2.53
CA LEU A 112 0.50 -7.74 -3.05
C LEU A 112 0.96 -6.61 -2.14
N THR A 113 0.67 -6.75 -0.85
CA THR A 113 1.16 -5.87 0.23
C THR A 113 0.77 -6.48 1.58
N HIS A 114 1.59 -6.24 2.59
CA HIS A 114 1.24 -6.51 3.99
C HIS A 114 1.17 -5.24 4.83
N GLU A 115 1.32 -4.08 4.19
CA GLU A 115 1.41 -2.76 4.83
C GLU A 115 0.08 -2.00 4.74
N VAL A 116 -1.04 -2.71 4.61
CA VAL A 116 -2.36 -2.10 4.85
C VAL A 116 -2.39 -1.66 6.31
N ALA A 117 -2.93 -0.46 6.55
CA ALA A 117 -3.04 0.05 7.92
C ALA A 117 -3.82 -0.95 8.79
N PRO A 118 -3.39 -1.19 10.05
CA PRO A 118 -4.06 -2.13 10.93
C PRO A 118 -5.56 -1.88 10.98
N HIS A 119 -6.34 -2.95 10.74
CA HIS A 119 -7.80 -2.95 10.80
C HIS A 119 -8.52 -2.18 9.68
N ASP A 120 -7.80 -1.60 8.73
CA ASP A 120 -8.39 -0.81 7.64
C ASP A 120 -8.90 -1.70 6.50
N VAL A 121 -10.07 -2.29 6.73
CA VAL A 121 -10.78 -3.14 5.76
C VAL A 121 -11.05 -2.38 4.45
N ARG A 122 -11.31 -1.07 4.52
CA ARG A 122 -11.62 -0.24 3.35
C ARG A 122 -10.39 -0.09 2.46
N ALA A 123 -9.24 0.27 3.04
CA ALA A 123 -7.99 0.39 2.30
C ALA A 123 -7.54 -0.96 1.73
N GLY A 124 -7.69 -2.04 2.49
CA GLY A 124 -7.43 -3.40 1.99
C GLY A 124 -8.29 -3.77 0.79
N GLY A 125 -9.60 -3.46 0.85
CA GLY A 125 -10.54 -3.72 -0.25
C GLY A 125 -10.23 -2.90 -1.49
N LEU A 126 -9.87 -1.62 -1.32
CA LEU A 126 -9.44 -0.76 -2.44
C LEU A 126 -8.14 -1.27 -3.08
N ALA A 127 -7.17 -1.68 -2.26
CA ALA A 127 -5.92 -2.26 -2.77
C ALA A 127 -6.18 -3.54 -3.59
N LEU A 128 -7.09 -4.42 -3.14
CA LEU A 128 -7.52 -5.60 -3.90
C LEU A 128 -8.21 -5.22 -5.20
N ALA A 129 -9.17 -4.28 -5.19
CA ALA A 129 -9.88 -3.86 -6.39
C ALA A 129 -8.93 -3.36 -7.48
N ARG A 130 -7.95 -2.53 -7.10
CA ARG A 130 -6.93 -2.00 -8.01
C ARG A 130 -5.99 -3.06 -8.56
N ALA A 131 -5.76 -4.13 -7.79
CA ALA A 131 -4.92 -5.24 -8.23
C ALA A 131 -5.67 -6.28 -9.08
N ALA A 132 -6.98 -6.45 -8.85
CA ALA A 132 -7.78 -7.60 -9.28
C ALA A 132 -7.62 -7.97 -10.77
N GLN A 133 -7.62 -6.96 -11.66
CA GLN A 133 -7.53 -7.18 -13.12
C GLN A 133 -6.14 -7.63 -13.60
N TYR A 134 -5.12 -7.46 -12.76
CA TYR A 134 -3.73 -7.79 -13.08
C TYR A 134 -3.24 -9.07 -12.39
N LEU A 135 -4.05 -9.63 -11.48
CA LEU A 135 -3.70 -10.87 -10.79
C LEU A 135 -3.78 -12.04 -11.75
N CYS A 136 -2.79 -12.94 -11.68
CA CYS A 136 -2.88 -14.22 -12.37
C CYS A 136 -4.11 -15.00 -11.86
N PRO A 137 -4.78 -15.77 -12.73
CA PRO A 137 -5.81 -16.72 -12.30
C PRO A 137 -5.29 -17.61 -11.17
N GLY A 138 -6.05 -17.76 -10.10
CA GLY A 138 -5.56 -18.43 -8.91
C GLY A 138 -6.35 -18.15 -7.66
N VAL A 139 -5.71 -18.34 -6.52
CA VAL A 139 -6.32 -18.01 -5.23
C VAL A 139 -5.84 -16.64 -4.78
N VAL A 140 -6.75 -15.78 -4.35
CA VAL A 140 -6.42 -14.48 -3.73
C VAL A 140 -6.70 -14.60 -2.25
N LEU A 141 -5.65 -14.75 -1.46
CA LEU A 141 -5.72 -14.74 0.00
C LEU A 141 -5.65 -13.29 0.49
N ALA A 142 -6.68 -12.82 1.18
CA ALA A 142 -6.67 -11.47 1.75
C ALA A 142 -7.13 -11.48 3.21
N VAL A 143 -6.34 -10.88 4.09
CA VAL A 143 -6.63 -10.88 5.53
C VAL A 143 -6.37 -9.51 6.14
N VAL A 144 -7.45 -8.74 6.30
CA VAL A 144 -7.54 -7.57 7.17
C VAL A 144 -8.77 -7.83 8.04
N ASP A 145 -8.56 -8.25 9.29
CA ASP A 145 -9.61 -8.93 10.05
C ASP A 145 -9.69 -8.47 11.52
N PRO A 146 -10.23 -7.25 11.78
CA PRO A 146 -10.49 -6.80 13.14
C PRO A 146 -11.53 -7.66 13.88
N GLY A 147 -12.32 -8.45 13.16
CA GLY A 147 -13.35 -9.34 13.71
C GLY A 147 -12.87 -10.77 13.96
N VAL A 148 -11.56 -11.03 13.95
CA VAL A 148 -11.03 -12.38 14.14
C VAL A 148 -11.50 -13.01 15.45
N GLY A 149 -11.91 -14.29 15.40
CA GLY A 149 -12.41 -15.02 16.56
C GLY A 149 -13.80 -14.63 17.05
N THR A 150 -14.54 -13.83 16.26
CA THR A 150 -15.96 -13.52 16.47
C THR A 150 -16.86 -14.35 15.53
N ASP A 151 -18.15 -14.00 15.44
CA ASP A 151 -19.14 -14.68 14.59
C ASP A 151 -19.03 -14.34 13.09
N ARG A 152 -18.03 -13.56 12.67
CA ARG A 152 -17.82 -13.23 11.24
C ARG A 152 -17.39 -14.48 10.46
N ARG A 153 -18.05 -14.77 9.34
CA ARG A 153 -17.75 -15.96 8.51
C ARG A 153 -16.34 -15.90 7.93
N ALA A 154 -15.69 -17.06 7.84
CA ALA A 154 -14.52 -17.26 6.99
C ALA A 154 -15.02 -17.76 5.64
N VAL A 155 -14.64 -17.15 4.53
CA VAL A 155 -15.26 -17.44 3.23
C VAL A 155 -14.25 -17.70 2.12
N ALA A 156 -14.66 -18.53 1.17
CA ALA A 156 -14.07 -18.61 -0.16
C ALA A 156 -15.13 -18.24 -1.20
N VAL A 157 -14.78 -17.33 -2.11
CA VAL A 157 -15.68 -16.75 -3.12
C VAL A 157 -15.09 -16.98 -4.50
N GLU A 158 -15.78 -17.74 -5.34
CA GLU A 158 -15.40 -17.98 -6.73
C GLU A 158 -15.83 -16.81 -7.62
N VAL A 159 -14.94 -16.37 -8.51
CA VAL A 159 -15.17 -15.24 -9.42
C VAL A 159 -14.63 -15.56 -10.82
N GLY A 160 -15.06 -14.77 -11.81
CA GLY A 160 -14.58 -14.89 -13.20
C GLY A 160 -14.80 -16.30 -13.75
N GLU A 161 -15.98 -16.89 -13.52
CA GLU A 161 -16.33 -18.24 -14.00
C GLU A 161 -15.33 -19.34 -13.55
N GLY A 162 -14.81 -19.23 -12.32
CA GLY A 162 -13.90 -20.21 -11.73
C GLY A 162 -12.43 -20.00 -12.07
N GLN A 163 -12.07 -18.90 -12.73
CA GLN A 163 -10.67 -18.50 -12.94
C GLN A 163 -9.95 -18.17 -11.64
N SER A 164 -10.67 -17.62 -10.66
CA SER A 164 -10.07 -17.26 -9.37
C SER A 164 -11.01 -17.54 -8.18
N VAL A 165 -10.40 -17.74 -7.02
CA VAL A 165 -11.11 -17.87 -5.73
C VAL A 165 -10.52 -16.90 -4.72
N LEU A 166 -11.33 -15.99 -4.18
CA LEU A 166 -10.93 -15.05 -3.13
C LEU A 166 -11.20 -15.70 -1.77
N VAL A 167 -10.21 -15.69 -0.88
CA VAL A 167 -10.24 -16.34 0.44
C VAL A 167 -9.96 -15.29 1.51
N GLY A 168 -10.83 -15.18 2.50
CA GLY A 168 -10.68 -14.18 3.56
C GLY A 168 -11.87 -14.03 4.50
N PRO A 169 -11.87 -13.01 5.36
CA PRO A 169 -12.98 -12.70 6.24
C PRO A 169 -14.17 -12.11 5.46
N ASP A 170 -15.39 -12.53 5.82
CA ASP A 170 -16.62 -11.90 5.34
C ASP A 170 -16.92 -10.64 6.15
N ASN A 171 -16.15 -9.59 5.87
CA ASN A 171 -16.23 -8.29 6.54
C ASN A 171 -16.30 -7.11 5.56
N GLY A 172 -16.50 -7.37 4.27
CA GLY A 172 -16.48 -6.38 3.19
C GLY A 172 -15.13 -6.25 2.48
N LEU A 173 -14.04 -6.85 3.00
CA LEU A 173 -12.69 -6.78 2.40
C LEU A 173 -12.66 -7.28 0.95
N LEU A 174 -13.28 -8.43 0.68
CA LEU A 174 -13.21 -9.07 -0.64
C LEU A 174 -14.15 -8.42 -1.67
N ALA A 175 -15.19 -7.74 -1.22
CA ALA A 175 -16.31 -7.31 -2.06
C ALA A 175 -15.90 -6.40 -3.23
N PRO A 176 -15.00 -5.41 -3.07
CA PRO A 176 -14.56 -4.59 -4.21
C PRO A 176 -13.89 -5.42 -5.32
N ALA A 177 -13.02 -6.38 -4.97
CA ALA A 177 -12.39 -7.24 -5.96
C ALA A 177 -13.37 -8.23 -6.61
N VAL A 178 -14.32 -8.76 -5.84
CA VAL A 178 -15.44 -9.57 -6.39
C VAL A 178 -16.19 -8.77 -7.45
N ALA A 179 -16.52 -7.51 -7.18
CA ALA A 179 -17.20 -6.64 -8.15
C ALA A 179 -16.35 -6.41 -9.40
N MET A 180 -15.04 -6.12 -9.24
CA MET A 180 -14.11 -5.93 -10.36
C MET A 180 -13.95 -7.18 -11.26
N CYS A 181 -14.17 -8.37 -10.72
CA CYS A 181 -14.14 -9.63 -11.45
C CYS A 181 -15.50 -10.04 -12.07
N GLY A 182 -16.49 -9.14 -12.09
CA GLY A 182 -17.82 -9.41 -12.66
C GLY A 182 -18.81 -10.05 -11.69
N GLY A 183 -18.49 -10.10 -10.39
CA GLY A 183 -19.33 -10.68 -9.34
C GLY A 183 -18.92 -12.09 -8.93
N ALA A 184 -19.55 -12.57 -7.85
CA ALA A 184 -19.35 -13.92 -7.33
C ALA A 184 -20.21 -14.92 -8.11
N SER A 185 -19.63 -16.05 -8.51
CA SER A 185 -20.40 -17.18 -9.05
C SER A 185 -20.88 -18.11 -7.93
N ARG A 186 -20.04 -18.32 -6.91
CA ARG A 186 -20.29 -19.21 -5.76
C ARG A 186 -19.56 -18.71 -4.53
N ALA A 187 -20.09 -19.00 -3.34
CA ALA A 187 -19.39 -18.75 -2.09
C ALA A 187 -19.66 -19.88 -1.10
N VAL A 188 -18.67 -20.20 -0.26
CA VAL A 188 -18.79 -21.20 0.81
C VAL A 188 -18.19 -20.67 2.10
N GLU A 189 -18.72 -21.15 3.22
CA GLU A 189 -18.09 -20.97 4.52
C GLU A 189 -16.93 -21.97 4.71
N LEU A 190 -15.81 -21.50 5.24
CA LEU A 190 -14.62 -22.30 5.53
C LEU A 190 -14.72 -22.92 6.93
N ALA A 191 -15.73 -23.76 7.15
CA ALA A 191 -16.07 -24.32 8.46
C ALA A 191 -15.56 -25.76 8.70
N ASN A 192 -15.12 -26.48 7.66
CA ASN A 192 -14.70 -27.87 7.79
C ASN A 192 -13.31 -27.98 8.47
N PRO A 193 -13.21 -28.60 9.66
CA PRO A 193 -11.95 -28.72 10.41
C PRO A 193 -10.90 -29.61 9.72
N GLU A 194 -11.27 -30.46 8.74
CA GLU A 194 -10.31 -31.24 7.95
C GLU A 194 -9.34 -30.35 7.15
N TYR A 195 -9.80 -29.16 6.77
CA TYR A 195 -9.03 -28.19 6.01
C TYR A 195 -8.50 -27.03 6.85
N GLN A 196 -8.49 -27.19 8.18
CA GLN A 196 -7.98 -26.21 9.13
C GLN A 196 -6.80 -26.78 9.94
N LEU A 197 -5.96 -25.89 10.46
CA LEU A 197 -4.93 -26.29 11.42
C LEU A 197 -5.51 -26.34 12.83
N ALA A 198 -5.08 -27.32 13.61
CA ALA A 198 -5.34 -27.32 15.05
C ALA A 198 -4.61 -26.13 15.69
N ALA A 199 -5.37 -25.22 16.29
CA ALA A 199 -4.86 -23.97 16.86
C ALA A 199 -5.06 -23.93 18.39
N PRO A 200 -4.12 -23.34 19.15
CA PRO A 200 -4.32 -23.12 20.58
C PRO A 200 -5.42 -22.09 20.91
N GLY A 201 -5.80 -21.24 19.96
CA GLY A 201 -6.81 -20.19 20.13
C GLY A 201 -7.22 -19.56 18.79
N PRO A 202 -8.22 -18.68 18.78
CA PRO A 202 -8.92 -18.26 17.55
C PRO A 202 -8.34 -17.01 16.88
N THR A 203 -7.28 -16.40 17.41
CA THR A 203 -6.83 -15.05 17.02
C THR A 203 -5.93 -15.00 15.78
N PHE A 204 -5.70 -16.12 15.09
CA PHE A 204 -4.86 -16.16 13.90
C PHE A 204 -5.47 -16.98 12.75
N ALA A 205 -6.71 -16.64 12.39
CA ALA A 205 -7.43 -17.28 11.28
C ALA A 205 -6.65 -17.25 9.95
N GLY A 206 -5.78 -16.26 9.72
CA GLY A 206 -4.83 -16.25 8.61
C GLY A 206 -4.00 -17.52 8.50
N ARG A 207 -3.40 -17.95 9.60
CA ARG A 207 -2.61 -19.19 9.68
C ARG A 207 -3.52 -20.41 9.72
N ASP A 208 -4.58 -20.36 10.51
CA ASP A 208 -5.30 -21.56 10.95
C ASP A 208 -6.42 -21.98 9.99
N ILE A 209 -7.01 -21.05 9.25
CA ILE A 209 -8.19 -21.27 8.40
C ILE A 209 -7.87 -20.87 6.96
N PHE A 210 -7.43 -19.64 6.74
CA PHE A 210 -7.34 -19.07 5.40
C PHE A 210 -6.16 -19.64 4.59
N ALA A 211 -4.95 -19.70 5.18
CA ALA A 211 -3.78 -20.28 4.53
C ALA A 211 -3.96 -21.75 4.11
N PRO A 212 -4.43 -22.67 4.99
CA PRO A 212 -4.65 -24.05 4.58
C PRO A 212 -5.77 -24.18 3.55
N ALA A 213 -6.86 -23.42 3.67
CA ALA A 213 -7.93 -23.43 2.67
C ALA A 213 -7.44 -22.97 1.29
N ALA A 214 -6.69 -21.87 1.23
CA ALA A 214 -6.10 -21.36 0.00
C ALA A 214 -5.18 -22.39 -0.68
N ALA A 215 -4.30 -23.05 0.09
CA ALA A 215 -3.42 -24.07 -0.43
C ALA A 215 -4.18 -25.31 -0.96
N GLN A 216 -5.24 -25.74 -0.26
CA GLN A 216 -6.07 -26.88 -0.68
C GLN A 216 -6.88 -26.58 -1.95
N LEU A 217 -7.39 -25.35 -2.09
CA LEU A 217 -8.03 -24.89 -3.32
C LEU A 217 -7.07 -24.94 -4.51
N CYS A 218 -5.80 -24.56 -4.33
CA CYS A 218 -4.77 -24.72 -5.35
C CYS A 218 -4.52 -26.20 -5.71
N LEU A 219 -4.63 -27.12 -4.75
CA LEU A 219 -4.54 -28.57 -5.01
C LEU A 219 -5.78 -29.17 -5.68
N GLY A 220 -6.83 -28.36 -5.91
CA GLY A 220 -8.05 -28.79 -6.59
C GLY A 220 -9.12 -29.38 -5.69
N VAL A 221 -9.03 -29.18 -4.37
CA VAL A 221 -10.14 -29.49 -3.46
C VAL A 221 -11.35 -28.64 -3.86
N PRO A 222 -12.53 -29.23 -4.07
CA PRO A 222 -13.70 -28.49 -4.52
C PRO A 222 -14.27 -27.62 -3.40
N LEU A 223 -14.90 -26.49 -3.75
CA LEU A 223 -15.42 -25.51 -2.79
C LEU A 223 -16.37 -26.10 -1.75
N GLU A 224 -17.24 -27.02 -2.15
CA GLU A 224 -18.23 -27.65 -1.26
C GLU A 224 -17.62 -28.49 -0.14
N ALA A 225 -16.35 -28.90 -0.28
CA ALA A 225 -15.67 -29.67 0.76
C ALA A 225 -15.33 -28.81 1.98
N PHE A 226 -15.25 -27.48 1.83
CA PHE A 226 -14.86 -26.58 2.91
C PHE A 226 -16.00 -26.23 3.87
N GLY A 227 -17.26 -26.38 3.44
CA GLY A 227 -18.42 -26.08 4.27
C GLY A 227 -19.66 -25.72 3.46
N ALA A 228 -20.65 -25.16 4.17
CA ALA A 228 -21.94 -24.84 3.58
C ALA A 228 -21.83 -23.74 2.51
N GLU A 229 -22.63 -23.87 1.46
CA GLU A 229 -22.80 -22.82 0.46
C GLU A 229 -23.46 -21.58 1.08
N ILE A 230 -22.99 -20.42 0.69
CA ILE A 230 -23.46 -19.12 1.18
C ILE A 230 -24.34 -18.49 0.10
N ASP A 231 -25.52 -17.99 0.50
CA ASP A 231 -26.30 -17.09 -0.32
C ASP A 231 -25.49 -15.80 -0.58
N LEU A 232 -25.16 -15.56 -1.85
CA LEU A 232 -24.36 -14.44 -2.31
C LEU A 232 -24.93 -13.08 -1.87
N GLY A 233 -26.27 -12.97 -1.76
CA GLY A 233 -26.93 -11.75 -1.28
C GLY A 233 -26.67 -11.44 0.19
N THR A 234 -26.14 -12.40 0.95
CA THR A 234 -25.80 -12.25 2.38
C THR A 234 -24.34 -11.92 2.62
N LEU A 235 -23.47 -11.96 1.59
CA LEU A 235 -22.07 -11.56 1.73
C LEU A 235 -22.00 -10.08 2.13
N ARG A 236 -21.08 -9.74 3.05
CA ARG A 236 -20.97 -8.35 3.50
C ARG A 236 -20.48 -7.46 2.36
N PRO A 237 -21.19 -6.37 2.04
CA PRO A 237 -20.76 -5.46 0.99
C PRO A 237 -19.52 -4.67 1.42
N GLY A 238 -18.75 -4.21 0.44
CA GLY A 238 -17.70 -3.23 0.65
C GLY A 238 -18.27 -1.82 0.81
N MET A 239 -17.56 -0.95 1.51
CA MET A 239 -17.89 0.47 1.58
C MET A 239 -17.11 1.23 0.51
N VAL A 240 -17.83 1.90 -0.40
CA VAL A 240 -17.24 2.76 -1.43
C VAL A 240 -17.82 4.17 -1.25
N PRO A 241 -16.98 5.21 -1.10
CA PRO A 241 -17.45 6.58 -1.00
C PRO A 241 -17.89 7.08 -2.38
N LEU A 242 -19.01 7.80 -2.41
CA LEU A 242 -19.55 8.40 -3.63
C LEU A 242 -19.31 9.91 -3.60
N THR A 243 -19.01 10.45 -4.77
CA THR A 243 -18.98 11.89 -5.02
C THR A 243 -20.39 12.49 -4.93
N ARG A 244 -20.48 13.79 -4.67
CA ARG A 244 -21.75 14.54 -4.65
C ARG A 244 -21.57 15.90 -5.31
N LEU A 245 -22.43 16.23 -6.26
CA LEU A 245 -22.47 17.57 -6.85
C LEU A 245 -23.43 18.46 -6.06
N GLU A 246 -22.91 19.42 -5.31
CA GLU A 246 -23.68 20.34 -4.46
C GLU A 246 -23.26 21.79 -4.75
N ALA A 247 -24.24 22.66 -5.05
CA ALA A 247 -24.02 24.09 -5.31
C ALA A 247 -22.90 24.40 -6.34
N GLY A 248 -22.77 23.58 -7.39
CA GLY A 248 -21.76 23.75 -8.44
C GLY A 248 -20.36 23.24 -8.07
N ARG A 249 -20.22 22.56 -6.92
CA ARG A 249 -18.97 21.96 -6.46
C ARG A 249 -19.12 20.44 -6.36
N LEU A 250 -18.12 19.73 -6.83
CA LEU A 250 -18.03 18.28 -6.72
C LEU A 250 -17.32 17.94 -5.41
N GLU A 251 -18.10 17.51 -4.42
CA GLU A 251 -17.63 17.02 -3.14
C GLU A 251 -17.14 15.57 -3.29
N ALA A 252 -15.87 15.36 -2.97
CA ALA A 252 -15.13 14.12 -3.12
C ALA A 252 -14.35 13.81 -1.84
N GLU A 253 -13.69 12.65 -1.81
CA GLU A 253 -12.72 12.31 -0.77
C GLU A 253 -11.43 11.73 -1.34
N VAL A 254 -10.36 11.83 -0.56
CA VAL A 254 -9.11 11.12 -0.84
C VAL A 254 -9.32 9.63 -0.58
N LEU A 255 -9.25 8.81 -1.62
CA LEU A 255 -9.32 7.36 -1.49
C LEU A 255 -8.03 6.76 -0.94
N TRP A 256 -6.90 7.29 -1.41
CA TRP A 256 -5.58 6.73 -1.16
C TRP A 256 -4.50 7.77 -1.40
N VAL A 257 -3.46 7.74 -0.56
CA VAL A 257 -2.21 8.44 -0.78
C VAL A 257 -1.13 7.43 -1.12
N ASP A 258 -0.52 7.57 -2.28
CA ASP A 258 0.55 6.67 -2.73
C ASP A 258 1.89 6.95 -2.02
N ARG A 259 2.89 6.09 -2.25
CA ARG A 259 4.22 6.25 -1.64
C ARG A 259 4.93 7.54 -2.06
N PHE A 260 4.57 8.12 -3.20
CA PHE A 260 5.14 9.38 -3.69
C PHE A 260 4.41 10.60 -3.12
N GLY A 261 3.28 10.38 -2.44
CA GLY A 261 2.45 11.42 -1.85
C GLY A 261 1.41 11.98 -2.80
N ASN A 262 1.11 11.29 -3.91
CA ASN A 262 -0.03 11.63 -4.77
C ASN A 262 -1.33 11.22 -4.08
N ALA A 263 -2.37 12.05 -4.17
CA ALA A 263 -3.65 11.82 -3.53
C ALA A 263 -4.71 11.46 -4.58
N GLN A 264 -5.00 10.16 -4.71
CA GLN A 264 -6.09 9.65 -5.55
C GLN A 264 -7.43 10.03 -4.91
N LEU A 265 -8.33 10.59 -5.70
CA LEU A 265 -9.69 10.95 -5.31
C LEU A 265 -10.68 9.87 -5.75
N ASN A 266 -11.89 9.87 -5.19
CA ASN A 266 -12.99 9.01 -5.66
C ASN A 266 -13.73 9.57 -6.89
N VAL A 267 -13.06 10.40 -7.68
CA VAL A 267 -13.65 11.14 -8.81
C VAL A 267 -13.30 10.43 -10.12
N ASP A 268 -14.33 10.06 -10.86
CA ASP A 268 -14.20 9.59 -12.24
C ASP A 268 -13.89 10.78 -13.18
N PRO A 269 -12.96 10.65 -14.13
CA PRO A 269 -12.64 11.73 -15.08
C PRO A 269 -13.85 12.29 -15.83
N ASP A 270 -14.88 11.47 -16.08
CA ASP A 270 -16.11 11.88 -16.76
C ASP A 270 -16.99 12.80 -15.89
N GLU A 271 -16.84 12.78 -14.57
CA GLU A 271 -17.52 13.73 -13.68
C GLU A 271 -16.98 15.16 -13.83
N LEU A 272 -15.77 15.30 -14.36
CA LEU A 272 -15.13 16.57 -14.70
C LEU A 272 -15.21 16.84 -16.21
N ALA A 273 -16.05 16.11 -16.96
CA ALA A 273 -16.26 16.36 -18.37
C ALA A 273 -16.89 17.75 -18.58
N GLY A 274 -16.27 18.55 -19.44
CA GLY A 274 -16.72 19.91 -19.75
C GLY A 274 -16.20 20.99 -18.79
N TRP A 275 -15.41 20.64 -17.79
CA TRP A 275 -14.65 21.63 -17.02
C TRP A 275 -13.37 22.01 -17.75
N ASP A 276 -12.95 23.27 -17.61
CA ASP A 276 -11.72 23.78 -18.20
C ASP A 276 -10.45 23.14 -17.61
N ASP A 277 -9.30 23.50 -18.17
CA ASP A 277 -7.99 23.01 -17.74
C ASP A 277 -7.64 23.42 -16.30
N HIS A 278 -8.29 24.45 -15.74
CA HIS A 278 -8.03 24.90 -14.36
C HIS A 278 -9.23 24.63 -13.47
N VAL A 279 -8.98 24.02 -12.32
CA VAL A 279 -9.98 23.57 -11.36
C VAL A 279 -9.63 24.17 -10.00
N ASP A 280 -10.61 24.81 -9.35
CA ASP A 280 -10.48 25.19 -7.94
C ASP A 280 -10.59 23.93 -7.09
N VAL A 281 -9.59 23.72 -6.23
CA VAL A 281 -9.49 22.59 -5.31
C VAL A 281 -9.47 23.14 -3.89
N VAL A 282 -10.47 22.77 -3.11
CA VAL A 282 -10.51 23.05 -1.67
C VAL A 282 -10.27 21.78 -0.91
N ALA A 283 -9.18 21.76 -0.13
CA ALA A 283 -8.85 20.67 0.76
C ALA A 283 -8.24 21.22 2.06
N SER A 284 -8.57 20.61 3.20
CA SER A 284 -8.09 21.05 4.53
C SER A 284 -8.33 22.55 4.80
N GLY A 285 -9.46 23.10 4.30
CA GLY A 285 -9.84 24.50 4.43
C GLY A 285 -9.02 25.49 3.58
N ARG A 286 -8.19 25.00 2.65
CA ARG A 286 -7.37 25.82 1.75
C ARG A 286 -7.83 25.66 0.31
N SER A 287 -8.04 26.78 -0.40
CA SER A 287 -8.28 26.79 -1.85
C SER A 287 -6.97 26.90 -2.61
N ARG A 288 -6.85 26.13 -3.68
CA ARG A 288 -5.72 26.08 -4.61
C ARG A 288 -6.24 25.84 -6.01
N VAL A 289 -5.65 26.51 -7.00
CA VAL A 289 -5.89 26.17 -8.40
C VAL A 289 -5.04 24.97 -8.76
N ALA A 290 -5.68 23.90 -9.24
CA ALA A 290 -5.04 22.79 -9.90
C ALA A 290 -5.17 22.93 -11.41
N ARG A 291 -4.13 22.56 -12.15
CA ARG A 291 -4.20 22.44 -13.61
C ARG A 291 -4.30 20.99 -14.02
N ARG A 292 -5.20 20.70 -14.96
CA ARG A 292 -5.33 19.39 -15.59
C ARG A 292 -4.07 19.09 -16.41
N VAL A 293 -3.39 18.02 -16.05
CA VAL A 293 -2.12 17.59 -16.65
C VAL A 293 -2.20 16.14 -17.09
N ARG A 294 -1.37 15.74 -18.06
CA ARG A 294 -1.31 14.33 -18.51
C ARG A 294 -0.30 13.54 -17.69
N THR A 295 0.80 14.18 -17.33
CA THR A 295 1.86 13.59 -16.51
C THR A 295 2.41 14.62 -15.51
N TYR A 296 3.14 14.15 -14.51
CA TYR A 296 3.70 14.97 -13.45
C TYR A 296 4.57 16.12 -13.99
N SER A 297 5.39 15.86 -15.03
CA SER A 297 6.31 16.84 -15.61
C SER A 297 5.63 17.93 -16.43
N ASP A 298 4.34 17.79 -16.74
CA ASP A 298 3.60 18.86 -17.41
C ASP A 298 3.37 20.01 -16.44
N ALA A 299 3.31 19.75 -15.12
CA ALA A 299 3.16 20.75 -14.07
C ALA A 299 4.48 21.52 -13.83
N SER A 300 4.37 22.84 -13.68
CA SER A 300 5.49 23.68 -13.24
C SER A 300 5.86 23.37 -11.78
N VAL A 301 7.07 23.70 -11.37
CA VAL A 301 7.52 23.46 -9.99
C VAL A 301 6.58 24.16 -8.98
N GLY A 302 5.95 23.38 -8.11
CA GLY A 302 4.99 23.86 -7.11
C GLY A 302 3.57 24.15 -7.63
N GLU A 303 3.33 23.94 -8.92
CA GLU A 303 1.99 23.92 -9.51
C GLU A 303 1.27 22.62 -9.13
N LEU A 304 0.01 22.74 -8.73
CA LEU A 304 -0.82 21.59 -8.38
C LEU A 304 -1.34 20.94 -9.67
N GLY A 305 -0.94 19.69 -9.91
CA GLY A 305 -1.45 18.89 -11.02
C GLY A 305 -2.69 18.12 -10.62
N LEU A 306 -3.66 18.07 -11.52
CA LEU A 306 -4.82 17.18 -11.47
C LEU A 306 -4.76 16.26 -12.70
N LEU A 307 -4.60 14.96 -12.50
CA LEU A 307 -4.42 14.00 -13.61
C LEU A 307 -5.22 12.73 -13.40
N VAL A 308 -5.40 11.97 -14.48
CA VAL A 308 -5.94 10.60 -14.41
C VAL A 308 -4.78 9.67 -14.08
N ASP A 309 -4.84 8.98 -12.94
CA ASP A 309 -3.78 8.07 -12.53
C ASP A 309 -3.86 6.70 -13.22
N SER A 310 -2.94 5.80 -12.89
CA SER A 310 -2.86 4.45 -13.48
C SER A 310 -4.05 3.55 -13.18
N TYR A 311 -4.93 3.95 -12.26
CA TYR A 311 -6.14 3.24 -11.91
C TYR A 311 -7.40 3.91 -12.48
N GLY A 312 -7.24 4.95 -13.29
CA GLY A 312 -8.32 5.58 -14.05
C GLY A 312 -9.12 6.62 -13.26
N LEU A 313 -8.70 6.97 -12.04
CA LEU A 313 -9.36 7.99 -11.22
C LEU A 313 -8.56 9.30 -11.24
N MET A 314 -9.24 10.40 -10.91
CA MET A 314 -8.58 11.69 -10.76
C MET A 314 -7.67 11.69 -9.52
N SER A 315 -6.48 12.26 -9.67
CA SER A 315 -5.45 12.30 -8.63
C SER A 315 -4.76 13.67 -8.59
N LEU A 316 -4.53 14.15 -7.38
CA LEU A 316 -3.74 15.35 -7.12
C LEU A 316 -2.26 14.97 -7.02
N ALA A 317 -1.39 15.76 -7.63
CA ALA A 317 0.04 15.52 -7.64
C ALA A 317 0.86 16.82 -7.71
N LEU A 318 2.11 16.75 -7.27
CA LEU A 318 3.13 17.77 -7.49
C LEU A 318 4.34 17.13 -8.19
N ASP A 319 4.99 17.83 -9.12
CA ASP A 319 6.20 17.31 -9.76
C ASP A 319 7.31 17.10 -8.72
N ARG A 320 7.69 15.83 -8.51
CA ARG A 320 8.74 15.39 -7.56
C ARG A 320 8.53 15.87 -6.12
N ALA A 321 7.29 16.04 -5.70
CA ALA A 321 6.93 16.38 -4.33
C ALA A 321 5.63 15.69 -3.88
N SER A 322 5.48 15.53 -2.57
CA SER A 322 4.28 14.97 -1.96
C SER A 322 3.19 16.04 -1.86
N VAL A 323 2.09 15.88 -2.61
CA VAL A 323 0.93 16.77 -2.45
C VAL A 323 0.25 16.55 -1.11
N ALA A 324 0.25 15.30 -0.63
CA ALA A 324 -0.32 14.94 0.66
C ALA A 324 0.36 15.68 1.81
N ASP A 325 1.69 15.76 1.82
CA ASP A 325 2.41 16.54 2.85
C ASP A 325 2.20 18.05 2.68
N HIS A 326 2.12 18.53 1.43
CA HIS A 326 1.98 19.94 1.13
C HIS A 326 0.60 20.49 1.54
N LEU A 327 -0.46 19.72 1.31
CA LEU A 327 -1.84 20.09 1.61
C LEU A 327 -2.35 19.48 2.93
N GLY A 328 -1.57 18.60 3.57
CA GLY A 328 -1.97 17.89 4.78
C GLY A 328 -3.15 16.95 4.52
N LEU A 329 -3.04 16.09 3.50
CA LEU A 329 -4.08 15.15 3.09
C LEU A 329 -3.77 13.74 3.60
N ALA A 330 -4.82 13.06 4.04
CA ALA A 330 -4.85 11.65 4.38
C ALA A 330 -6.05 10.96 3.71
N PRO A 331 -6.03 9.62 3.57
CA PRO A 331 -7.21 8.88 3.13
C PRO A 331 -8.44 9.20 3.99
N GLY A 332 -9.58 9.45 3.33
CA GLY A 332 -10.84 9.87 3.94
C GLY A 332 -11.02 11.38 4.08
N ASP A 333 -9.98 12.19 3.83
CA ASP A 333 -10.13 13.64 3.89
C ASP A 333 -11.03 14.16 2.77
N PRO A 334 -11.92 15.12 3.05
CA PRO A 334 -12.79 15.72 2.05
C PRO A 334 -11.99 16.64 1.11
N VAL A 335 -12.30 16.55 -0.17
CA VAL A 335 -11.76 17.40 -1.23
C VAL A 335 -12.92 17.88 -2.06
N SER A 336 -12.99 19.18 -2.34
CA SER A 336 -14.04 19.74 -3.18
C SER A 336 -13.46 20.43 -4.40
N LEU A 337 -14.03 20.10 -5.56
CA LEU A 337 -13.58 20.58 -6.86
C LEU A 337 -14.65 21.52 -7.45
N ALA A 338 -14.24 22.59 -8.12
CA ALA A 338 -15.16 23.46 -8.86
C ALA A 338 -14.50 24.01 -10.14
N PRO A 339 -15.27 24.25 -11.21
CA PRO A 339 -14.76 25.00 -12.36
C PRO A 339 -14.42 26.44 -11.92
N ILE A 340 -13.40 27.04 -12.53
CA ILE A 340 -13.06 28.44 -12.30
C ILE A 340 -13.86 29.29 -13.29
N GLU A 341 -14.78 30.12 -12.81
CA GLU A 341 -15.48 31.08 -13.67
C GLU A 341 -14.50 32.19 -14.13
N GLU A 342 -14.42 32.43 -15.44
CA GLU A 342 -13.70 33.58 -15.99
C GLU A 342 -14.32 34.89 -15.44
N GLY A 343 -13.63 35.49 -14.47
CA GLY A 343 -14.02 36.75 -13.82
C GLY A 343 -14.05 36.71 -12.29
N GLY A 344 -13.93 35.53 -11.68
CA GLY A 344 -13.93 35.33 -10.24
C GLY A 344 -12.54 34.97 -9.69
N ALA A 345 -11.52 35.76 -9.98
CA ALA A 345 -10.27 35.63 -9.21
C ALA A 345 -10.61 35.90 -7.73
N PRO A 346 -10.35 34.96 -6.79
CA PRO A 346 -10.33 35.35 -5.39
C PRO A 346 -9.29 36.46 -5.32
N ALA A 347 -9.68 37.63 -4.79
CA ALA A 347 -8.80 38.76 -4.64
C ALA A 347 -7.52 38.26 -3.97
N GLY A 348 -6.44 38.15 -4.75
CA GLY A 348 -5.13 37.88 -4.21
C GLY A 348 -4.90 38.96 -3.18
N ALA A 349 -4.83 38.58 -1.91
CA ALA A 349 -4.35 39.49 -0.89
C ALA A 349 -2.86 39.69 -1.20
N ASP A 350 -2.56 40.68 -2.02
CA ASP A 350 -1.22 41.23 -2.15
C ASP A 350 -0.80 41.65 -0.74
N THR A 351 0.00 40.81 -0.09
CA THR A 351 0.65 41.17 1.16
C THR A 351 1.92 41.92 0.74
N PRO A 352 1.99 43.26 0.87
CA PRO A 352 3.20 43.98 0.54
C PRO A 352 4.32 43.55 1.49
N VAL A 353 5.31 42.83 0.96
CA VAL A 353 6.55 42.54 1.67
C VAL A 353 7.34 43.84 1.72
N THR A 354 7.34 44.51 2.88
CA THR A 354 8.24 45.64 3.11
C THR A 354 9.64 45.09 3.36
N LEU A 355 10.52 45.18 2.37
CA LEU A 355 11.94 44.89 2.54
C LEU A 355 12.50 45.90 3.55
N ARG A 356 12.92 45.42 4.73
CA ARG A 356 13.70 46.24 5.66
C ARG A 356 15.01 46.64 4.98
N PRO A 357 15.41 47.93 5.01
CA PRO A 357 16.74 48.32 4.59
C PRO A 357 17.79 47.52 5.36
N GLY A 358 18.79 47.01 4.65
CA GLY A 358 19.94 46.34 5.26
C GLY A 358 20.64 47.27 6.28
N PRO A 359 21.30 46.70 7.30
CA PRO A 359 22.00 47.49 8.30
C PRO A 359 23.06 48.38 7.64
N PRO A 360 23.27 49.61 8.15
CA PRO A 360 24.24 50.53 7.58
C PRO A 360 25.66 49.94 7.65
N GLU A 361 26.42 50.11 6.58
CA GLU A 361 27.82 49.71 6.48
C GLU A 361 28.64 50.39 7.60
N HIS A 362 29.43 49.57 8.29
CA HIS A 362 30.38 50.06 9.29
C HIS A 362 31.44 50.94 8.61
N PRO A 363 31.72 52.17 9.12
CA PRO A 363 32.84 52.95 8.65
C PRO A 363 34.15 52.25 9.02
N GLY A 364 35.08 52.26 8.06
CA GLY A 364 36.29 51.45 8.05
C GLY A 364 37.15 51.53 9.30
N SER A 365 37.76 50.40 9.62
CA SER A 365 38.91 50.31 10.51
C SER A 365 40.14 50.90 9.80
N ASP A 366 40.40 52.17 10.06
CA ASP A 366 41.73 52.74 9.88
C ASP A 366 42.44 52.68 11.23
N ARG A 367 43.28 51.65 11.40
CA ARG A 367 44.48 51.61 12.27
C ARG A 367 45.17 50.25 12.22
#